data_AF-A0A5C3N555-F1
#
_entry.id   AF-A0A5C3N555-F1
#
_cell.length_a   1.000
_cell.length_b   1.000
_cell.length_c   1.000
_cell.angle_alpha   90.00
_cell.angle_beta   90.00
_cell.angle_gamma   90.00
#
_symmetry.space_group_name_H-M   'P 1'
#
loop_
_entity.id
_entity.type
_entity.pdbx_description
1 polymer ?
#
loop_
_entity_poly.entity_id
_entity_poly.type
_entity_poly.pdbx_seq_one_letter_code
_entity_poly.pdbx_strand_id
1 'polypeptide(L)'
;MLYPRTEGKQRDGHLAMDLLRRYLEQEAKTIRSNTTLTYFDLVESARLSLLDAGQIHPLTKVRAPRWKVWPDAGTALKKLQTKGYRIVALPNVDRSTFTAIRPLLEDGFQFDAIVDTPSVRGIFTQDEDPYKDTIRLCGDKFHATPKQILMVSTGGYRCIEPSTLLGTPTAWVRRDGSLEGSEQLAEILVTKPTFTVGSLEELSEVLVGNI
;
A
#
# COMPACT_ATOMS: atom_id res chain seq x y z
N MET A 1 6.74 -1.43 0.11
CA MET A 1 8.14 -1.88 0.34
C MET A 1 8.25 -3.11 1.23
N LEU A 2 7.29 -3.35 2.14
CA LEU A 2 7.32 -4.50 3.03
C LEU A 2 6.37 -5.61 2.56
N TYR A 3 6.68 -6.86 2.90
CA TYR A 3 5.78 -8.00 2.73
C TYR A 3 5.78 -8.95 3.93
N PRO A 4 4.70 -9.71 4.18
CA PRO A 4 4.63 -10.71 5.25
C PRO A 4 5.59 -11.88 5.02
N ARG A 5 6.35 -12.28 6.04
CA ARG A 5 7.07 -13.56 6.06
C ARG A 5 6.08 -14.69 6.28
N THR A 6 5.92 -15.57 5.30
CA THR A 6 5.22 -16.86 5.47
C THR A 6 6.21 -17.90 5.98
N GLU A 7 5.99 -18.44 7.18
CA GLU A 7 6.64 -19.67 7.66
C GLU A 7 5.56 -20.74 7.77
N GLY A 8 5.58 -21.74 6.88
CA GLY A 8 4.69 -22.90 7.01
C GLY A 8 4.22 -23.48 5.68
N LYS A 9 4.22 -24.82 5.61
CA LYS A 9 3.92 -25.67 4.45
C LYS A 9 2.63 -25.25 3.73
N GLN A 10 2.70 -25.28 2.40
CA GLN A 10 1.55 -25.33 1.48
C GLN A 10 0.52 -26.34 2.00
N ARG A 11 -0.59 -25.88 2.55
CA ARG A 11 -1.81 -26.66 2.74
C ARG A 11 -2.94 -25.92 2.04
N ASP A 12 -3.61 -26.60 1.13
CA ASP A 12 -4.74 -26.18 0.29
C ASP A 12 -4.75 -24.71 -0.10
N GLY A 13 -3.88 -24.35 -1.06
CA GLY A 13 -3.75 -22.99 -1.57
C GLY A 13 -5.06 -22.39 -2.09
N HIS A 14 -5.99 -23.19 -2.60
CA HIS A 14 -7.27 -22.69 -3.12
C HIS A 14 -8.20 -22.15 -2.01
N LEU A 15 -8.40 -22.90 -0.91
CA LEU A 15 -9.28 -22.47 0.18
C LEU A 15 -8.72 -21.25 0.92
N ALA A 16 -7.39 -21.18 1.10
CA ALA A 16 -6.73 -20.05 1.71
C ALA A 16 -6.86 -18.77 0.85
N MET A 17 -6.76 -18.89 -0.47
CA MET A 17 -6.92 -17.77 -1.39
C MET A 17 -8.38 -17.27 -1.47
N ASP A 18 -9.37 -18.17 -1.43
CA ASP A 18 -10.79 -17.79 -1.44
C ASP A 18 -11.19 -17.02 -0.17
N LEU A 19 -10.77 -17.48 1.01
CA LEU A 19 -11.03 -16.78 2.28
C LEU A 19 -10.39 -15.40 2.30
N LEU A 20 -9.18 -15.31 1.79
CA LEU A 20 -8.48 -14.06 1.68
C LEU A 20 -9.16 -13.09 0.70
N ARG A 21 -9.65 -13.59 -0.44
CA ARG A 21 -10.39 -12.76 -1.40
C ARG A 21 -11.60 -12.12 -0.72
N ARG A 22 -12.38 -12.92 0.01
CA ARG A 22 -13.55 -12.44 0.76
C ARG A 22 -13.18 -11.45 1.85
N TYR A 23 -12.07 -11.67 2.54
CA TYR A 23 -11.52 -10.70 3.50
C TYR A 23 -11.24 -9.35 2.82
N LEU A 24 -10.55 -9.36 1.69
CA LEU A 24 -10.18 -8.14 0.97
C LEU A 24 -11.38 -7.41 0.36
N GLU A 25 -12.37 -8.15 -0.16
CA GLU A 25 -13.65 -7.60 -0.63
C GLU A 25 -14.39 -6.89 0.52
N GLN A 26 -14.45 -7.53 1.68
CA GLN A 26 -15.11 -6.97 2.85
C GLN A 26 -14.35 -5.76 3.39
N GLU A 27 -13.02 -5.81 3.43
CA GLU A 27 -12.19 -4.69 3.82
C GLU A 27 -12.37 -3.51 2.87
N ALA A 28 -12.34 -3.73 1.55
CA ALA A 28 -12.59 -2.68 0.56
C ALA A 28 -13.98 -2.05 0.75
N LYS A 29 -15.01 -2.86 1.03
CA LYS A 29 -16.36 -2.39 1.35
C LYS A 29 -16.37 -1.56 2.63
N THR A 30 -15.72 -2.02 3.70
CA THR A 30 -15.64 -1.30 4.98
C THR A 30 -14.91 0.03 4.80
N ILE A 31 -13.75 0.06 4.15
CA ILE A 31 -13.01 1.31 3.91
C ILE A 31 -13.87 2.32 3.12
N ARG A 32 -14.63 1.87 2.12
CA ARG A 32 -15.49 2.74 1.31
C ARG A 32 -16.74 3.23 2.04
N SER A 33 -17.17 2.56 3.10
CA SER A 33 -18.43 2.87 3.84
C SER A 33 -18.24 3.38 5.27
N ASN A 34 -17.06 3.16 5.86
CA ASN A 34 -16.72 3.57 7.22
C ASN A 34 -15.24 3.98 7.29
N THR A 35 -15.02 5.27 7.48
CA THR A 35 -13.75 5.94 7.19
C THR A 35 -13.02 6.44 8.43
N THR A 36 -13.58 6.21 9.62
CA THR A 36 -13.01 6.66 10.90
C THR A 36 -12.28 5.56 11.68
N LEU A 37 -12.24 4.34 11.15
CA LEU A 37 -11.62 3.18 11.80
C LEU A 37 -10.09 3.29 11.81
N THR A 38 -9.44 2.80 12.88
CA THR A 38 -8.00 2.54 12.85
C THR A 38 -7.70 1.31 11.99
N TYR A 39 -6.42 1.05 11.68
CA TYR A 39 -6.05 -0.11 10.87
C TYR A 39 -6.41 -1.41 11.58
N PHE A 40 -6.19 -1.47 12.89
CA PHE A 40 -6.59 -2.62 13.69
C PHE A 40 -8.10 -2.80 13.74
N ASP A 41 -8.87 -1.72 13.90
CA ASP A 41 -10.34 -1.81 13.91
C ASP A 41 -10.90 -2.21 12.55
N LEU A 42 -10.28 -1.76 11.45
CA LEU A 42 -10.64 -2.16 10.09
C LEU A 42 -10.41 -3.66 9.87
N VAL A 43 -9.21 -4.14 10.22
CA VAL A 43 -8.85 -5.56 10.12
C VAL A 43 -9.79 -6.41 10.97
N GLU A 44 -10.09 -5.97 12.18
CA GLU A 44 -10.99 -6.67 13.09
C GLU A 44 -12.45 -6.64 12.60
N SER A 45 -12.91 -5.52 12.04
CA SER A 45 -14.25 -5.41 11.45
C SER A 45 -14.42 -6.34 10.25
N ALA A 46 -13.43 -6.41 9.37
CA ALA A 46 -13.42 -7.36 8.25
C ALA A 46 -13.42 -8.81 8.77
N ARG A 47 -12.63 -9.11 9.80
CA ARG A 47 -12.61 -10.43 10.45
C ARG A 47 -13.97 -10.81 11.05
N LEU A 48 -14.60 -9.91 11.81
CA LEU A 48 -15.91 -10.14 12.43
C LEU A 48 -16.99 -10.38 11.38
N SER A 49 -16.98 -9.62 10.28
CA SER A 49 -17.91 -9.81 9.17
C SER A 49 -17.81 -11.21 8.54
N LEU A 50 -16.59 -11.74 8.38
CA LEU A 50 -16.38 -13.11 7.90
C LEU A 50 -16.81 -14.15 8.94
N LEU A 51 -16.62 -13.86 10.24
CA LEU A 51 -17.03 -14.74 11.33
C LEU A 51 -18.56 -14.87 11.37
N ASP A 52 -19.27 -13.74 11.32
CA ASP A 52 -20.74 -13.69 11.34
C ASP A 52 -21.34 -14.39 10.11
N ALA A 53 -20.66 -14.31 8.96
CA ALA A 53 -21.02 -15.03 7.75
C ALA A 53 -20.70 -16.54 7.79
N GLY A 54 -20.15 -17.05 8.90
CA GLY A 54 -19.73 -18.45 9.04
C GLY A 54 -18.56 -18.85 8.15
N GLN A 55 -17.81 -17.88 7.62
CA GLN A 55 -16.73 -18.11 6.66
C GLN A 55 -15.39 -18.40 7.33
N ILE A 56 -15.21 -18.00 8.59
CA ILE A 56 -14.02 -18.31 9.38
C ILE A 56 -14.41 -18.89 10.75
N HIS A 57 -13.54 -19.71 11.33
CA HIS A 57 -13.76 -20.27 12.67
C HIS A 57 -13.54 -19.19 13.77
N PRO A 58 -14.31 -19.19 14.88
CA PRO A 58 -14.14 -18.23 15.99
C PRO A 58 -12.73 -18.15 16.58
N LEU A 59 -11.96 -19.24 16.50
CA LEU A 59 -10.58 -19.32 17.00
C LEU A 59 -9.51 -18.87 15.99
N THR A 60 -9.90 -18.37 14.81
CA THR A 60 -8.97 -17.83 13.82
C THR A 60 -8.24 -16.62 14.39
N LYS A 61 -6.94 -16.78 14.71
CA LYS A 61 -6.10 -15.69 15.23
C LYS A 61 -5.41 -14.95 14.09
N VAL A 62 -5.55 -13.63 14.04
CA VAL A 62 -4.74 -12.76 13.18
C VAL A 62 -3.42 -12.48 13.91
N ARG A 63 -2.29 -12.71 13.26
CA ARG A 63 -0.96 -12.32 13.79
C ARG A 63 -0.42 -11.17 12.96
N ALA A 64 0.22 -10.21 13.62
CA ALA A 64 0.97 -9.18 12.92
C ALA A 64 2.04 -9.84 12.03
N PRO A 65 2.12 -9.48 10.74
CA PRO A 65 3.10 -10.06 9.84
C PRO A 65 4.52 -9.65 10.26
N ARG A 66 5.46 -10.59 10.21
CA ARG A 66 6.89 -10.24 10.25
C ARG A 66 7.27 -9.66 8.89
N TRP A 67 7.64 -8.39 8.84
CA TRP A 67 7.94 -7.72 7.57
C TRP A 67 9.35 -7.99 7.07
N LYS A 68 9.49 -8.18 5.76
CA LYS A 68 10.76 -8.09 5.03
C LYS A 68 10.67 -7.03 3.95
N VAL A 69 11.80 -6.39 3.65
CA VAL A 69 11.91 -5.47 2.51
C VAL A 69 12.03 -6.30 1.23
N TRP A 70 11.34 -5.89 0.16
CA TRP A 70 11.52 -6.50 -1.16
C TRP A 70 12.96 -6.27 -1.66
N PRO A 71 13.66 -7.30 -2.18
CA PRO A 71 15.09 -7.19 -2.52
C PRO A 71 15.44 -6.09 -3.54
N ASP A 72 14.52 -5.77 -4.46
CA ASP A 72 14.71 -4.76 -5.50
C ASP A 72 14.43 -3.32 -5.02
N ALA A 73 13.77 -3.14 -3.88
CA ALA A 73 13.25 -1.85 -3.47
C ALA A 73 14.35 -0.80 -3.26
N GLY A 74 15.41 -1.15 -2.52
CA GLY A 74 16.50 -0.21 -2.22
C GLY A 74 17.22 0.25 -3.49
N THR A 75 17.63 -0.70 -4.34
CA THR A 75 18.33 -0.41 -5.60
C THR A 75 17.48 0.43 -6.56
N ALA A 76 16.19 0.08 -6.72
CA ALA A 76 15.28 0.81 -7.60
C ALA A 76 15.01 2.25 -7.13
N LEU A 77 14.75 2.45 -5.84
CA LEU A 77 14.49 3.78 -5.27
C LEU A 77 15.75 4.64 -5.31
N LYS A 78 16.92 4.05 -5.03
CA LYS A 78 18.21 4.72 -5.21
C LYS A 78 18.42 5.17 -6.65
N LYS A 79 18.14 4.31 -7.63
CA LYS A 79 18.26 4.63 -9.06
C LYS A 79 17.34 5.78 -9.48
N LEU A 80 16.11 5.83 -8.97
CA LEU A 80 15.21 6.96 -9.20
C LEU A 80 15.76 8.24 -8.56
N GLN A 81 16.22 8.17 -7.31
CA GLN A 81 16.78 9.32 -6.62
C GLN A 81 18.01 9.90 -7.32
N THR A 82 18.93 9.05 -7.83
CA THR A 82 20.10 9.51 -8.60
C THR A 82 19.73 10.13 -9.94
N LYS A 83 18.54 9.85 -10.47
CA LYS A 83 17.97 10.47 -11.67
C LYS A 83 17.19 11.76 -11.38
N GLY A 84 17.17 12.20 -10.12
CA GLY A 84 16.58 13.47 -9.71
C GLY A 84 15.15 13.37 -9.19
N TYR A 85 14.57 12.17 -9.08
CA TYR A 85 13.28 11.99 -8.44
C TYR A 85 13.38 12.21 -6.92
N ARG A 86 12.33 12.79 -6.33
CA ARG A 86 12.17 12.88 -4.87
C ARG A 86 11.41 11.67 -4.37
N ILE A 87 11.97 10.98 -3.37
CA ILE A 87 11.37 9.77 -2.80
C ILE A 87 10.69 10.13 -1.49
N VAL A 88 9.36 10.14 -1.49
CA VAL A 88 8.53 10.47 -0.31
C VAL A 88 7.89 9.21 0.24
N ALA A 89 8.06 8.96 1.54
CA ALA A 89 7.37 7.87 2.22
C ALA A 89 5.98 8.32 2.69
N LEU A 90 4.97 7.50 2.40
CA LEU A 90 3.64 7.57 2.99
C LEU A 90 3.41 6.31 3.85
N PRO A 91 3.78 6.32 5.14
CA PRO A 91 3.58 5.18 6.03
C PRO A 91 2.09 4.95 6.30
N ASN A 92 1.65 3.69 6.29
CA ASN A 92 0.30 3.30 6.74
C ASN A 92 0.30 2.69 8.16
N VAL A 93 1.40 2.86 8.87
CA VAL A 93 1.62 2.41 10.26
C VAL A 93 1.90 3.63 11.13
N ASP A 94 1.75 3.49 12.44
CA ASP A 94 2.06 4.57 13.37
C ASP A 94 3.54 4.97 13.33
N ARG A 95 3.83 6.18 13.81
CA ARG A 95 5.17 6.78 13.80
C ARG A 95 6.22 5.93 14.52
N SER A 96 5.86 5.26 15.61
CA SER A 96 6.82 4.44 16.38
C SER A 96 7.19 3.18 15.60
N THR A 97 6.19 2.52 14.99
CA THR A 97 6.40 1.38 14.10
C THR A 97 7.24 1.79 12.90
N PHE A 98 6.89 2.89 12.22
CA PHE A 98 7.66 3.37 11.07
C PHE A 98 9.11 3.68 11.43
N THR A 99 9.35 4.35 12.57
CA THR A 99 10.70 4.67 13.06
C THR A 99 11.54 3.41 13.27
N ALA A 100 10.94 2.33 13.78
CA ALA A 100 11.64 1.07 14.00
C ALA A 100 12.03 0.34 12.70
N ILE A 101 11.19 0.43 11.65
CA ILE A 101 11.42 -0.25 10.37
C ILE A 101 12.20 0.61 9.35
N ARG A 102 12.22 1.93 9.53
CA ARG A 102 12.82 2.89 8.59
C ARG A 102 14.28 2.55 8.25
N PRO A 103 15.16 2.18 9.18
CA PRO A 103 16.54 1.81 8.84
C PRO A 103 16.64 0.62 7.88
N LEU A 104 15.65 -0.29 7.90
CA LEU A 104 15.58 -1.43 6.96
C LEU A 104 15.12 -0.98 5.56
N LEU A 105 14.30 0.07 5.50
CA LEU A 105 13.78 0.62 4.24
C LEU A 105 14.79 1.51 3.54
N GLU A 106 15.57 2.28 4.30
CA GLU A 106 16.60 3.20 3.81
C GLU A 106 17.96 2.50 3.59
N ASP A 107 17.92 1.28 3.05
CA ASP A 107 19.14 0.56 2.69
C ASP A 107 19.70 1.10 1.37
N GLY A 108 20.77 1.89 1.46
CA GLY A 108 21.47 2.45 0.31
C GLY A 108 20.84 3.72 -0.30
N PHE A 109 19.73 4.23 0.25
CA PHE A 109 19.10 5.52 -0.07
C PHE A 109 18.37 6.10 1.15
N GLN A 110 17.93 7.35 1.09
CA GLN A 110 17.11 7.97 2.15
C GLN A 110 15.85 8.61 1.57
N PHE A 111 14.77 8.65 2.34
CA PHE A 111 13.57 9.39 1.94
C PHE A 111 13.84 10.90 1.99
N ASP A 112 13.49 11.62 0.92
CA ASP A 112 13.55 13.07 0.86
C ASP A 112 12.51 13.72 1.80
N ALA A 113 11.40 13.02 2.05
CA ALA A 113 10.41 13.38 3.06
C ALA A 113 9.59 12.18 3.52
N ILE A 114 8.98 12.31 4.69
CA ILE A 114 8.04 11.35 5.26
C ILE A 114 6.77 12.11 5.58
N VAL A 115 5.64 11.62 5.08
CA VAL A 115 4.32 12.16 5.40
C VAL A 115 3.97 11.70 6.81
N ASP A 116 3.68 12.66 7.69
CA ASP A 116 3.18 12.33 9.02
C ASP A 116 1.76 11.78 8.87
N THR A 117 1.62 10.48 9.10
CA THR A 117 0.34 9.79 8.87
C THR A 117 -0.13 9.31 10.24
N PRO A 118 -1.12 9.97 10.87
CA PRO A 118 -1.50 9.66 12.24
C PRO A 118 -2.12 8.26 12.37
N SER A 119 -2.71 7.73 11.28
CA SER A 119 -3.14 6.33 11.11
C SER A 119 -3.73 6.15 9.70
N VAL A 120 -4.27 4.98 9.37
CA VAL A 120 -5.11 4.77 8.17
C VAL A 120 -6.46 5.52 8.21
N ARG A 121 -6.75 6.29 9.27
CA ARG A 121 -7.96 7.10 9.34
C ARG A 121 -8.04 8.01 8.11
N GLY A 122 -9.22 8.04 7.52
CA GLY A 122 -9.62 9.04 6.55
C GLY A 122 -9.02 8.94 5.14
N ILE A 123 -8.46 7.78 4.74
CA ILE A 123 -8.03 7.48 3.36
C ILE A 123 -9.09 7.82 2.28
N PHE A 124 -10.38 7.91 2.65
CA PHE A 124 -11.48 8.32 1.76
C PHE A 124 -12.36 9.47 2.30
N THR A 125 -11.94 10.22 3.32
CA THR A 125 -12.72 11.37 3.87
C THR A 125 -12.12 12.72 3.52
N GLN A 126 -12.88 13.79 3.82
CA GLN A 126 -12.42 15.15 3.63
C GLN A 126 -11.55 15.69 4.78
N ASP A 127 -11.70 15.15 6.00
CA ASP A 127 -11.16 15.78 7.21
C ASP A 127 -9.68 15.42 7.51
N GLU A 128 -9.30 14.15 7.33
CA GLU A 128 -7.93 13.67 7.50
C GLU A 128 -7.57 12.77 6.32
N ASP A 129 -7.03 13.35 5.25
CA ASP A 129 -6.72 12.62 4.02
C ASP A 129 -5.19 12.59 3.80
N PRO A 130 -4.54 11.45 4.09
CA PRO A 130 -3.08 11.35 3.97
C PRO A 130 -2.59 11.57 2.54
N TYR A 131 -3.44 11.39 1.52
CA TYR A 131 -3.10 11.66 0.13
C TYR A 131 -3.10 13.16 -0.17
N LYS A 132 -4.05 13.93 0.37
CA LYS A 132 -4.02 15.40 0.29
C LYS A 132 -2.84 15.96 1.07
N ASP A 133 -2.52 15.40 2.23
CA ASP A 133 -1.34 15.80 3.00
C ASP A 133 -0.05 15.50 2.24
N THR A 134 0.02 14.37 1.53
CA THR A 134 1.12 14.05 0.62
C THR A 134 1.25 15.10 -0.49
N ILE A 135 0.14 15.45 -1.15
CA ILE A 135 0.13 16.47 -2.21
C ILE A 135 0.60 17.83 -1.67
N ARG A 136 0.08 18.25 -0.51
CA ARG A 136 0.47 19.51 0.14
C ARG A 136 1.96 19.51 0.48
N LEU A 137 2.44 18.47 1.15
CA LEU A 137 3.85 18.34 1.52
C LEU A 137 4.77 18.40 0.29
N CYS A 138 4.41 17.72 -0.80
CA CYS A 138 5.18 17.74 -2.03
C CYS A 138 5.15 19.11 -2.72
N GLY A 139 4.01 19.80 -2.70
CA GLY A 139 3.89 21.16 -3.21
C GLY A 139 4.72 22.16 -2.41
N ASP A 140 4.64 22.11 -1.08
CA ASP A 140 5.33 23.03 -0.19
C ASP A 140 6.86 22.83 -0.22
N LYS A 141 7.31 21.56 -0.19
CA LYS A 141 8.74 21.23 -0.05
C LYS A 141 9.47 21.09 -1.37
N PHE A 142 8.80 20.59 -2.41
CA PHE A 142 9.43 20.25 -3.69
C PHE A 142 8.84 21.03 -4.87
N HIS A 143 7.87 21.93 -4.62
CA HIS A 143 7.18 22.71 -5.65
C HIS A 143 6.54 21.84 -6.73
N ALA A 144 6.12 20.62 -6.36
CA ALA A 144 5.50 19.67 -7.26
C ALA A 144 3.99 19.94 -7.38
N THR A 145 3.48 19.91 -8.61
CA THR A 145 2.03 19.88 -8.86
C THR A 145 1.48 18.45 -8.70
N PRO A 146 0.17 18.24 -8.47
CA PRO A 146 -0.41 16.90 -8.37
C PRO A 146 -0.06 15.97 -9.55
N LYS A 147 0.06 16.52 -10.77
CA LYS A 147 0.43 15.75 -11.97
C LYS A 147 1.90 15.28 -11.99
N GLN A 148 2.75 15.84 -11.14
CA GLN A 148 4.17 15.49 -10.99
C GLN A 148 4.41 14.53 -9.81
N ILE A 149 3.36 14.15 -9.09
CA ILE A 149 3.43 13.23 -7.96
C ILE A 149 2.93 11.86 -8.42
N LEU A 150 3.83 10.89 -8.53
CA LEU A 150 3.48 9.51 -8.82
C LEU A 150 3.27 8.73 -7.53
N MET A 151 2.03 8.32 -7.26
CA MET A 151 1.70 7.49 -6.10
C MET A 151 1.99 6.02 -6.39
N VAL A 152 2.91 5.42 -5.64
CA VAL A 152 3.41 4.06 -5.88
C VAL A 152 3.04 3.14 -4.73
N SER A 153 2.31 2.04 -4.99
CA SER A 153 1.92 1.10 -3.94
C SER A 153 1.60 -0.29 -4.47
N THR A 154 1.62 -1.29 -3.60
CA THR A 154 0.98 -2.59 -3.83
C THR A 154 -0.52 -2.54 -3.55
N GLY A 155 -0.97 -1.60 -2.71
CA GLY A 155 -2.35 -1.53 -2.23
C GLY A 155 -3.27 -0.86 -3.23
N GLY A 156 -4.04 -1.66 -3.96
CA GLY A 156 -5.02 -1.18 -4.94
C GLY A 156 -6.05 -0.20 -4.36
N TYR A 157 -7.09 -0.71 -3.71
CA TYR A 157 -8.15 0.15 -3.15
C TYR A 157 -7.67 1.04 -1.99
N ARG A 158 -6.57 0.68 -1.30
CA ARG A 158 -6.06 1.48 -0.18
C ARG A 158 -5.24 2.69 -0.61
N CYS A 159 -4.69 2.70 -1.83
CA CYS A 159 -3.78 3.74 -2.30
C CYS A 159 -4.02 4.16 -3.74
N ILE A 160 -4.07 3.21 -4.67
CA ILE A 160 -4.25 3.50 -6.09
C ILE A 160 -5.59 4.21 -6.35
N GLU A 161 -6.70 3.67 -5.83
CA GLU A 161 -8.03 4.30 -5.98
C GLU A 161 -8.08 5.74 -5.46
N PRO A 162 -7.81 6.01 -4.16
CA PRO A 162 -7.93 7.37 -3.63
C PRO A 162 -6.97 8.34 -4.32
N SER A 163 -5.74 7.91 -4.64
CA SER A 163 -4.76 8.72 -5.37
C SER A 163 -5.24 9.10 -6.77
N THR A 164 -5.86 8.15 -7.48
CA THR A 164 -6.42 8.39 -8.82
C THR A 164 -7.57 9.39 -8.77
N LEU A 165 -8.46 9.25 -7.78
CA LEU A 165 -9.59 10.17 -7.58
C LEU A 165 -9.15 11.61 -7.24
N LEU A 166 -7.96 11.76 -6.65
CA LEU A 166 -7.34 13.07 -6.39
C LEU A 166 -6.53 13.63 -7.58
N GLY A 167 -6.52 12.93 -8.72
CA GLY A 167 -5.89 13.41 -9.95
C GLY A 167 -4.37 13.27 -10.00
N THR A 168 -3.78 12.42 -9.14
CA THR A 168 -2.35 12.08 -9.20
C THR A 168 -2.13 10.85 -10.08
N PRO A 169 -1.06 10.82 -10.91
CA PRO A 169 -0.62 9.58 -11.55
C PRO A 169 -0.33 8.49 -10.51
N THR A 170 -0.58 7.23 -10.86
CA THR A 170 -0.38 6.10 -9.94
C THR A 170 0.36 4.94 -10.60
N ALA A 171 1.28 4.30 -9.87
CA ALA A 171 1.90 3.04 -10.27
C ALA A 171 1.49 1.92 -9.31
N TRP A 172 0.74 0.94 -9.82
CA TRP A 172 0.37 -0.24 -9.08
C TRP A 172 1.44 -1.33 -9.25
N VAL A 173 2.16 -1.61 -8.17
CA VAL A 173 3.25 -2.60 -8.16
C VAL A 173 2.69 -3.95 -7.74
N ARG A 174 2.40 -4.80 -8.72
CA ARG A 174 1.78 -6.11 -8.56
C ARG A 174 2.84 -7.19 -8.31
N ARG A 175 3.22 -7.35 -7.04
CA ARG A 175 4.22 -8.35 -6.63
C ARG A 175 3.62 -9.75 -6.56
N ASP A 176 4.32 -10.73 -7.11
CA ASP A 176 4.04 -12.15 -6.87
C ASP A 176 4.14 -12.46 -5.37
N GLY A 177 3.15 -13.19 -4.84
CA GLY A 177 3.03 -13.48 -3.41
C GLY A 177 2.55 -12.31 -2.55
N SER A 178 2.36 -11.10 -3.13
CA SER A 178 1.57 -10.06 -2.47
C SER A 178 0.10 -10.27 -2.76
N LEU A 179 -0.66 -10.39 -1.68
CA LEU A 179 -2.11 -10.51 -1.73
C LEU A 179 -2.73 -9.29 -2.42
N GLU A 180 -2.12 -8.11 -2.20
CA GLU A 180 -2.55 -6.81 -2.72
C GLU A 180 -2.25 -6.59 -4.22
N GLY A 181 -1.36 -7.39 -4.81
CA GLY A 181 -0.97 -7.30 -6.23
C GLY A 181 -1.62 -8.35 -7.13
N SER A 182 -2.48 -9.22 -6.58
CA SER A 182 -3.09 -10.35 -7.28
C SER A 182 -4.02 -9.91 -8.43
N GLU A 183 -4.16 -10.75 -9.47
CA GLU A 183 -5.11 -10.50 -10.57
C GLU A 183 -6.54 -10.34 -10.07
N GLN A 184 -6.90 -11.11 -9.03
CA GLN A 184 -8.22 -11.09 -8.42
C GLN A 184 -8.56 -9.73 -7.80
N LEU A 185 -7.56 -8.98 -7.33
CA LEU A 185 -7.79 -7.62 -6.84
C LEU A 185 -7.92 -6.59 -7.97
N ALA A 186 -7.43 -6.89 -9.17
CA ALA A 186 -7.57 -5.98 -10.30
C ALA A 186 -9.04 -5.84 -10.71
N GLU A 187 -9.83 -6.90 -10.51
CA GLU A 187 -11.26 -6.91 -10.80
C GLU A 187 -12.09 -6.03 -9.86
N ILE A 188 -11.62 -5.79 -8.63
CA ILE A 188 -12.35 -4.98 -7.64
C ILE A 188 -11.95 -3.51 -7.63
N LEU A 189 -10.95 -3.14 -8.45
CA LEU A 189 -10.50 -1.77 -8.60
C LEU A 189 -11.50 -0.95 -9.40
N VAL A 190 -11.92 0.20 -8.85
CA VAL A 190 -12.83 1.13 -9.52
C VAL A 190 -12.10 2.05 -10.48
N THR A 191 -10.80 2.28 -10.26
CA THR A 191 -9.96 3.15 -11.10
C THR A 191 -8.83 2.37 -11.77
N LYS A 192 -8.40 2.84 -12.94
CA LYS A 192 -7.26 2.27 -13.66
C LYS A 192 -5.98 3.03 -13.29
N PRO A 193 -4.91 2.34 -12.83
CA PRO A 193 -3.64 3.00 -12.57
C PRO A 193 -2.95 3.47 -13.86
N THR A 194 -2.13 4.52 -13.76
CA THR A 194 -1.27 4.99 -14.87
C THR A 194 -0.27 3.93 -15.30
N PHE A 195 0.38 3.27 -14.34
CA PHE A 195 1.31 2.16 -14.58
C PHE A 195 0.89 0.92 -13.80
N THR A 196 1.10 -0.25 -14.39
CA THR A 196 1.02 -1.54 -13.71
C THR A 196 2.31 -2.28 -14.00
N VAL A 197 3.05 -2.65 -12.96
CA VAL A 197 4.40 -3.24 -13.05
C VAL A 197 4.54 -4.35 -12.02
N GLY A 198 5.40 -5.34 -12.28
CA GLY A 198 5.67 -6.46 -11.39
C GLY A 198 6.66 -6.16 -10.26
N SER A 199 7.47 -5.10 -10.40
CA SER A 199 8.50 -4.74 -9.40
C SER A 199 8.80 -3.23 -9.37
N LEU A 200 9.55 -2.78 -8.35
CA LEU A 200 10.05 -1.40 -8.32
C LEU A 200 11.23 -1.23 -9.28
N GLU A 201 12.00 -2.29 -9.53
CA GLU A 201 13.03 -2.30 -10.56
C GLU A 201 12.42 -2.01 -11.95
N GLU A 202 11.37 -2.73 -12.34
CA GLU A 202 10.65 -2.50 -13.60
C GLU A 202 10.10 -1.07 -13.66
N LEU A 203 9.49 -0.60 -12.56
CA LEU A 203 9.02 0.79 -12.48
C LEU A 203 10.17 1.77 -12.73
N SER A 204 11.34 1.53 -12.13
CA SER A 204 12.50 2.39 -12.30
C SER A 204 13.00 2.41 -13.74
N GLU A 205 12.89 1.29 -14.46
CA GLU A 205 13.26 1.20 -15.87
C GLU A 205 12.28 1.95 -16.76
N VAL A 206 10.97 1.79 -16.52
CA VAL A 206 9.92 2.54 -17.23
C VAL A 206 10.09 4.05 -17.03
N LEU A 207 10.35 4.50 -15.81
CA LEU A 207 10.46 5.93 -15.51
C LEU A 207 11.77 6.56 -15.99
N VAL A 208 12.85 5.78 -16.07
CA VAL A 208 14.16 6.29 -16.49
C VAL A 208 14.35 6.14 -18.00
N GLY A 209 13.78 5.12 -18.64
CA GLY A 209 13.85 4.91 -20.09
C GLY A 209 12.99 5.88 -20.91
N ASN A 210 12.11 6.63 -20.25
CA ASN A 210 11.27 7.67 -20.86
C ASN A 210 11.84 9.10 -20.68
N ILE A 211 13.09 9.24 -20.22
CA ILE A 211 13.85 10.50 -20.12
C ILE A 211 15.00 10.45 -21.12
#